data_AF-A0A3C1CHI2-F1
#
_entry.id   AF-A0A3C1CHI2-F1
#
_cell.length_a   1.000
_cell.length_b   1.000
_cell.length_c   1.000
_cell.angle_alpha   90.00
_cell.angle_beta   90.00
_cell.angle_gamma   90.00
#
_symmetry.space_group_name_H-M   'P 1'
#
loop_
_entity.id
_entity.type
_entity.pdbx_description
1 polymer ?
#
loop_
_entity_poly.entity_id
_entity_poly.type
_entity_poly.pdbx_seq_one_letter_code
_entity_poly.pdbx_strand_id
1 'polypeptide(L)'
;IPEAERKYLAGVTAQYESEVVFHRNREDLEHRGVLFCDMDTAVRDYPDIVRKWFGTVIPPNDNKFAALNSAVWSGGSFIYVPPGVDLDMPLQAYFRINAENMGQFERTLIIADEGSKVHYVEGCSAPVYTTDSLHSAVVELVALPGSRITYTTIQNWSTN
;
A
#
# COMPACT_ATOMS: atom_id res chain seq x y z
N ILE A 1 -21.00 5.82 5.24
CA ILE A 1 -19.97 6.06 6.28
C ILE A 1 -20.65 5.92 7.63
N PRO A 2 -20.56 4.76 8.29
CA PRO A 2 -20.98 4.58 9.69
C PRO A 2 -20.31 5.64 10.59
N GLU A 3 -20.96 6.04 11.69
CA GLU A 3 -20.47 7.13 12.56
C GLU A 3 -19.03 6.96 13.06
N ALA A 4 -18.57 5.72 13.23
CA ALA A 4 -17.20 5.40 13.63
C ALA A 4 -16.16 5.84 12.58
N GLU A 5 -16.46 5.67 11.29
CA GLU A 5 -15.61 6.12 10.19
C GLU A 5 -15.61 7.65 10.09
N ARG A 6 -16.74 8.32 10.40
CA ARG A 6 -16.87 9.78 10.27
C ARG A 6 -15.94 10.54 11.22
N LYS A 7 -15.68 10.00 12.42
CA LYS A 7 -14.78 10.63 13.40
C LYS A 7 -13.30 10.48 13.03
N TYR A 8 -12.94 9.38 12.36
CA TYR A 8 -11.58 9.14 11.85
C TYR A 8 -11.33 9.87 10.52
N LEU A 9 -12.35 9.98 9.67
CA LEU A 9 -12.32 10.65 8.36
C LEU A 9 -12.61 12.16 8.45
N ALA A 10 -12.84 12.74 9.63
CA ALA A 10 -13.17 14.15 9.77
C ALA A 10 -12.05 15.10 9.32
N GLY A 11 -10.80 14.61 9.24
CA GLY A 11 -9.67 15.33 8.63
C GLY A 11 -9.44 15.03 7.15
N VAL A 12 -10.17 14.05 6.60
CA VAL A 12 -10.13 13.66 5.20
C VAL A 12 -11.27 14.39 4.51
N THR A 13 -10.96 15.52 3.89
CA THR A 13 -11.88 16.23 3.01
C THR A 13 -12.50 15.20 2.07
N ALA A 14 -13.83 15.07 2.09
CA ALA A 14 -14.55 14.14 1.24
C ALA A 14 -14.35 14.56 -0.23
N GLN A 15 -13.28 14.04 -0.85
CA GLN A 15 -13.01 14.20 -2.26
C GLN A 15 -13.70 13.08 -3.01
N TYR A 16 -14.79 13.46 -3.67
CA TYR A 16 -15.25 12.81 -4.88
C TYR A 16 -14.23 13.15 -5.96
N GLU A 17 -13.40 12.18 -6.33
CA GLU A 17 -12.72 11.96 -7.62
C GLU A 17 -11.48 11.09 -7.42
N SER A 18 -11.14 10.30 -8.43
CA SER A 18 -10.19 9.18 -8.41
C SER A 18 -8.71 9.57 -8.28
N GLU A 19 -8.42 10.66 -7.59
CA GLU A 19 -7.06 10.94 -7.14
C GLU A 19 -6.95 10.47 -5.70
N VAL A 20 -6.19 9.39 -5.55
CA VAL A 20 -5.68 8.94 -4.26
C VAL A 20 -5.23 10.16 -3.45
N VAL A 21 -5.48 10.14 -2.14
CA VAL A 21 -5.05 11.18 -1.18
C VAL A 21 -3.51 11.15 -1.05
N PHE A 22 -2.79 11.41 -2.14
CA PHE A 22 -1.34 11.52 -2.22
C PHE A 22 -0.90 12.98 -2.09
N HIS A 23 -1.78 13.95 -2.35
CA HIS A 23 -1.32 15.26 -2.80
C HIS A 23 -0.94 16.27 -1.72
N ARG A 24 -1.32 16.08 -0.46
CA ARG A 24 -1.13 17.17 0.52
C ARG A 24 0.24 17.18 1.22
N ASN A 25 0.99 16.08 1.22
CA ASN A 25 2.21 15.93 2.04
C ASN A 25 3.44 15.44 1.24
N ARG A 26 3.38 15.46 -0.10
CA ARG A 26 4.41 14.83 -0.95
C ARG A 26 5.76 15.56 -0.88
N GLU A 27 5.76 16.89 -0.90
CA GLU A 27 6.99 17.69 -0.82
C GLU A 27 7.76 17.44 0.49
N ASP A 28 7.08 17.40 1.64
CA ASP A 28 7.71 17.14 2.94
C ASP A 28 8.36 15.75 3.01
N LEU A 29 7.71 14.74 2.41
CA LEU A 29 8.25 13.38 2.34
C LEU A 29 9.46 13.31 1.41
N GLU A 30 9.37 13.95 0.24
CA GLU A 30 10.45 14.02 -0.75
C GLU A 30 11.68 14.76 -0.19
N HIS A 31 11.50 15.86 0.55
CA HIS A 31 12.58 16.57 1.24
C HIS A 31 13.32 15.71 2.27
N ARG A 32 12.64 14.70 2.84
CA ARG A 32 13.21 13.73 3.78
C ARG A 32 13.76 12.48 3.08
N GLY A 33 13.69 12.42 1.75
CA GLY A 33 14.14 11.27 0.95
C GLY A 33 13.22 10.06 1.03
N VAL A 34 11.99 10.23 1.55
CA VAL A 34 10.99 9.16 1.59
C VAL A 34 10.38 9.01 0.21
N LEU A 35 10.34 7.77 -0.28
CA LEU A 35 9.63 7.44 -1.50
C LEU A 35 8.27 6.88 -1.09
N PHE A 36 7.19 7.50 -1.55
CA PHE A 36 5.84 6.98 -1.38
C PHE A 36 5.07 7.17 -2.69
N CYS A 37 4.82 6.07 -3.40
CA CYS A 37 4.13 6.05 -4.69
C CYS A 37 3.48 4.69 -4.93
N ASP A 38 2.74 4.55 -6.03
CA ASP A 38 2.24 3.25 -6.48
C ASP A 38 3.38 2.36 -7.02
N MET A 39 3.15 1.05 -7.04
CA MET A 39 4.15 0.09 -7.51
C MET A 39 4.52 0.25 -9.00
N ASP A 40 3.61 0.70 -9.86
CA ASP A 40 3.91 0.91 -11.29
C ASP A 40 4.92 2.04 -11.48
N THR A 41 4.71 3.15 -10.77
CA THR A 41 5.64 4.27 -10.65
C THR A 41 6.97 3.81 -10.04
N ALA A 42 6.95 2.99 -8.99
CA ALA A 42 8.18 2.52 -8.36
C ALA A 42 9.06 1.67 -9.28
N VAL A 43 8.46 0.75 -10.05
CA VAL A 43 9.19 -0.08 -11.01
C VAL A 43 9.82 0.78 -12.11
N ARG A 44 9.12 1.82 -12.57
CA ARG A 44 9.59 2.71 -13.64
C ARG A 44 10.68 3.67 -13.16
N ASP A 45 10.47 4.32 -12.02
CA ASP A 45 11.27 5.47 -11.59
C ASP A 45 12.36 5.08 -10.57
N TYR A 46 12.20 3.96 -9.85
CA TYR A 46 13.16 3.45 -8.86
C TYR A 46 13.51 1.96 -9.06
N PRO A 47 13.84 1.52 -10.29
CA PRO A 47 13.98 0.10 -10.63
C PRO A 47 15.06 -0.63 -9.82
N ASP A 48 16.12 0.06 -9.41
CA ASP A 48 17.24 -0.56 -8.68
C ASP A 48 16.87 -0.91 -7.24
N ILE A 49 16.09 -0.05 -6.58
CA ILE A 49 15.60 -0.30 -5.22
C ILE A 49 14.54 -1.41 -5.27
N VAL A 50 13.60 -1.33 -6.22
CA VAL A 50 12.57 -2.36 -6.38
C VAL A 50 13.22 -3.72 -6.66
N ARG A 51 14.15 -3.80 -7.62
CA ARG A 51 14.84 -5.06 -7.96
C ARG A 51 15.58 -5.67 -6.79
N LYS A 52 16.13 -4.85 -5.88
CA LYS A 52 16.86 -5.33 -4.70
C LYS A 52 15.96 -6.09 -3.71
N TRP A 53 14.69 -5.69 -3.59
CA TRP A 53 13.82 -6.15 -2.50
C TRP A 53 12.58 -6.92 -2.96
N PHE A 54 12.09 -6.67 -4.18
CA PHE A 54 10.90 -7.28 -4.71
C PHE A 54 11.04 -8.81 -4.78
N GLY A 55 10.08 -9.54 -4.18
CA GLY A 55 10.05 -11.00 -4.17
C GLY A 55 11.14 -11.64 -3.31
N THR A 56 11.84 -10.87 -2.48
CA THR A 56 12.87 -11.42 -1.57
C THR A 56 12.26 -12.03 -0.31
N VAL A 57 11.11 -11.51 0.13
CA VAL A 57 10.37 -12.05 1.28
C VAL A 57 9.35 -13.06 0.80
N ILE A 58 8.60 -12.74 -0.28
CA ILE A 58 7.58 -13.61 -0.86
C ILE A 58 7.91 -13.87 -2.34
N PRO A 59 8.70 -14.91 -2.64
CA PRO A 59 9.08 -15.23 -4.00
C PRO A 59 7.90 -15.76 -4.83
N PRO A 60 7.96 -15.68 -6.17
CA PRO A 60 6.85 -16.11 -7.04
C PRO A 60 6.46 -17.58 -6.88
N ASN A 61 7.35 -18.44 -6.40
CA ASN A 61 7.09 -19.87 -6.21
C ASN A 61 6.64 -20.24 -4.78
N ASP A 62 6.39 -19.25 -3.92
CA ASP A 62 5.95 -19.49 -2.53
C ASP A 62 4.63 -20.28 -2.47
N ASN A 63 3.63 -19.86 -3.25
CA ASN A 63 2.37 -20.57 -3.40
C ASN A 63 1.65 -20.15 -4.70
N LYS A 64 0.56 -20.86 -5.05
CA LYS A 64 -0.18 -20.61 -6.30
C LYS A 64 -0.74 -19.18 -6.42
N PHE A 65 -1.11 -18.54 -5.30
CA PHE A 65 -1.64 -17.18 -5.28
C PHE A 65 -0.52 -16.14 -5.36
N ALA A 66 0.63 -16.39 -4.70
CA ALA A 66 1.84 -15.60 -4.88
C ALA A 66 2.36 -15.65 -6.32
N ALA A 67 2.32 -16.82 -6.96
CA ALA A 67 2.67 -16.98 -8.37
C ALA A 67 1.75 -16.16 -9.28
N LEU A 68 0.44 -16.27 -9.06
CA LEU A 68 -0.55 -15.51 -9.81
C LEU A 68 -0.36 -14.00 -9.60
N ASN A 69 -0.31 -13.53 -8.35
CA ASN A 69 -0.06 -12.13 -8.03
C ASN A 69 1.24 -11.63 -8.67
N SER A 70 2.35 -12.35 -8.54
CA SER A 70 3.63 -11.94 -9.13
C SER A 70 3.58 -11.79 -10.65
N ALA A 71 2.71 -12.55 -11.33
CA ALA A 71 2.56 -12.50 -12.78
C ALA A 71 1.59 -11.41 -13.27
N VAL A 72 0.54 -11.10 -12.50
CA VAL A 72 -0.59 -10.26 -12.97
C VAL A 72 -0.98 -9.12 -12.01
N TRP A 73 -0.16 -8.82 -11.00
CA TRP A 73 -0.46 -7.72 -10.08
C TRP A 73 -0.66 -6.41 -10.85
N SER A 74 -1.54 -5.57 -10.31
CA SER A 74 -1.86 -4.25 -10.83
C SER A 74 -2.09 -3.32 -9.64
N GLY A 75 -1.29 -2.26 -9.55
CA GLY A 75 -1.34 -1.33 -8.42
C GLY A 75 -0.79 -1.90 -7.09
N GLY A 76 -1.14 -1.24 -5.99
CA GLY A 76 -0.52 -1.42 -4.68
C GLY A 76 0.53 -0.33 -4.38
N SER A 77 1.14 -0.39 -3.20
CA SER A 77 1.96 0.70 -2.67
C SER A 77 3.45 0.37 -2.60
N PHE A 78 4.29 1.32 -2.97
CA PHE A 78 5.73 1.29 -2.72
C PHE A 78 6.12 2.36 -1.71
N ILE A 79 6.77 1.96 -0.64
CA ILE A 79 7.30 2.86 0.40
C ILE A 79 8.76 2.53 0.66
N TYR A 80 9.64 3.52 0.57
CA TYR A 80 11.02 3.44 1.08
C TYR A 80 11.26 4.59 2.04
N VAL A 81 11.73 4.25 3.25
CA VAL A 81 12.07 5.22 4.29
C VAL A 81 13.57 5.15 4.56
N PRO A 82 14.34 6.23 4.32
CA PRO A 82 15.78 6.21 4.43
C PRO A 82 16.26 6.18 5.89
N PRO A 83 17.57 5.93 6.12
CA PRO A 83 18.11 5.73 7.46
C PRO A 83 17.79 6.89 8.43
N GLY A 84 17.38 6.53 9.65
CA GLY A 84 17.10 7.48 10.73
C GLY A 84 15.86 8.36 10.56
N VAL A 85 15.08 8.20 9.47
CA VAL A 85 13.86 8.98 9.26
C VAL A 85 12.71 8.40 10.08
N ASP A 86 12.15 9.21 10.98
CA ASP A 86 10.97 8.89 11.79
C ASP A 86 9.72 9.64 11.25
N LEU A 87 8.75 8.90 10.70
CA LEU A 87 7.51 9.48 10.20
C LEU A 87 6.46 9.57 11.33
N ASP A 88 6.28 10.78 11.87
CA ASP A 88 5.35 11.05 12.98
C ASP A 88 3.88 10.85 12.61
N MET A 89 3.54 11.03 11.34
CA MET A 89 2.19 10.84 10.81
C MET A 89 2.11 9.57 9.97
N PRO A 90 1.03 8.78 10.10
CA PRO A 90 0.86 7.59 9.29
C PRO A 90 0.69 7.95 7.82
N LEU A 91 1.41 7.22 6.96
CA LEU A 91 1.15 7.19 5.53
C LEU A 91 -0.16 6.44 5.31
N GLN A 92 -1.01 6.97 4.43
CA GLN A 92 -2.32 6.37 4.15
C GLN A 92 -2.47 6.16 2.66
N ALA A 93 -2.81 4.93 2.27
CA ALA A 93 -3.30 4.63 0.92
C ALA A 93 -4.74 4.13 1.03
N TYR A 94 -5.62 4.72 0.22
CA TYR A 94 -7.00 4.28 0.10
C TYR A 94 -7.27 3.83 -1.33
N PHE A 95 -7.48 2.53 -1.51
CA PHE A 95 -7.79 1.96 -2.81
C PHE A 95 -9.31 1.91 -2.97
N ARG A 96 -9.85 2.74 -3.87
CA ARG A 96 -11.27 2.70 -4.26
C ARG A 96 -11.38 2.18 -5.69
N ILE A 97 -11.89 0.95 -5.83
CA ILE A 97 -11.94 0.24 -7.11
C ILE A 97 -13.28 0.50 -7.81
N ASN A 98 -13.22 0.95 -9.07
CA ASN A 98 -14.38 1.28 -9.91
C ASN A 98 -14.69 0.23 -11.01
N ALA A 99 -14.01 -0.92 -11.03
CA ALA A 99 -14.18 -1.93 -12.09
C ALA A 99 -14.88 -3.19 -11.58
N GLU A 100 -16.06 -3.49 -12.13
CA GLU A 100 -16.76 -4.76 -11.95
C GLU A 100 -15.94 -5.92 -12.56
N ASN A 101 -15.88 -7.07 -11.88
CA ASN A 101 -15.34 -8.35 -12.37
C ASN A 101 -13.82 -8.50 -12.57
N MET A 102 -12.97 -7.69 -11.93
CA MET A 102 -11.51 -7.91 -11.95
C MET A 102 -11.03 -8.51 -10.62
N GLY A 103 -10.31 -9.64 -10.69
CA GLY A 103 -9.58 -10.18 -9.54
C GLY A 103 -8.62 -9.11 -9.00
N GLN A 104 -8.61 -8.92 -7.68
CA GLN A 104 -7.82 -7.88 -7.04
C GLN A 104 -6.45 -8.44 -6.68
N PHE A 105 -5.43 -8.04 -7.42
CA PHE A 105 -4.05 -8.48 -7.23
C PHE A 105 -3.18 -7.26 -6.92
N GLU A 106 -3.21 -6.80 -5.68
CA GLU A 106 -2.35 -5.70 -5.23
C GLU A 106 -1.00 -6.22 -4.75
N ARG A 107 0.05 -5.42 -4.95
CA ARG A 107 1.37 -5.71 -4.40
C ARG A 107 1.87 -4.50 -3.63
N THR A 108 2.16 -4.70 -2.34
CA THR A 108 2.70 -3.65 -1.48
C THR A 108 4.11 -4.02 -1.04
N LEU A 109 5.06 -3.10 -1.22
CA LEU A 109 6.46 -3.25 -0.83
C LEU A 109 6.87 -2.06 0.04
N ILE A 110 7.20 -2.33 1.30
CA ILE A 110 7.64 -1.31 2.27
C ILE A 110 9.04 -1.66 2.76
N ILE A 111 9.97 -0.74 2.62
CA ILE A 111 11.33 -0.84 3.12
C ILE A 111 11.57 0.28 4.14
N ALA A 112 11.85 -0.10 5.37
CA ALA A 112 12.32 0.80 6.42
C ALA A 112 13.81 0.55 6.63
N ASP A 113 14.65 1.49 6.20
CA ASP A 113 16.10 1.41 6.35
C ASP A 113 16.53 1.64 7.81
N GLU A 114 17.82 1.50 8.11
CA GLU A 114 18.37 1.44 9.47
C GLU A 114 17.88 2.60 10.36
N GLY A 115 17.35 2.27 11.53
CA GLY A 115 16.85 3.26 12.49
C GLY A 115 15.60 4.04 12.05
N SER A 116 15.02 3.77 10.88
CA SER A 116 13.84 4.49 10.38
C SER A 116 12.54 3.97 11.00
N LYS A 117 11.49 4.80 11.01
CA LYS A 117 10.16 4.39 11.48
C LYS A 117 9.07 4.86 10.55
N VAL A 118 8.12 3.97 10.28
CA VAL A 118 6.96 4.24 9.45
C VAL A 118 5.72 3.59 10.02
N HIS A 119 4.61 4.32 9.97
CA HIS A 119 3.28 3.76 10.13
C HIS A 119 2.57 3.89 8.79
N TYR A 120 2.15 2.76 8.22
CA TYR A 120 1.34 2.71 7.01
C TYR A 120 -0.04 2.14 7.32
N VAL A 121 -1.07 2.81 6.83
CA VAL A 121 -2.47 2.42 6.95
C VAL A 121 -3.04 2.19 5.56
N GLU A 122 -3.58 1.00 5.36
CA GLU A 122 -4.21 0.58 4.12
C GLU A 122 -5.68 0.27 4.36
N GLY A 123 -6.54 0.84 3.51
CA GLY A 123 -7.97 0.57 3.52
C GLY A 123 -8.43 0.05 2.17
N CYS A 124 -9.18 -1.06 2.18
CA CYS A 124 -9.92 -1.54 1.03
C CYS A 124 -11.41 -1.55 1.38
N SER A 125 -12.23 -0.81 0.61
CA SER A 125 -13.69 -0.93 0.69
C SER A 125 -14.24 -1.39 -0.66
N ALA A 126 -14.92 -2.53 -0.64
CA ALA A 126 -15.63 -3.04 -1.80
C ALA A 126 -17.11 -2.63 -1.72
N PRO A 127 -17.70 -2.04 -2.77
CA PRO A 127 -19.15 -2.03 -2.94
C PRO A 127 -19.70 -3.47 -2.87
N VAL A 128 -20.94 -3.63 -2.41
CA VAL A 128 -21.63 -4.94 -2.42
C VAL A 128 -21.89 -5.31 -3.89
N TYR A 129 -21.01 -6.11 -4.47
CA TYR A 129 -21.21 -6.70 -5.80
C TYR A 129 -22.11 -7.93 -5.70
N THR A 130 -22.68 -8.40 -6.81
CA THR A 130 -23.59 -9.56 -6.86
C THR A 130 -22.88 -10.88 -7.19
N THR A 131 -21.57 -10.86 -7.43
CA THR A 131 -20.74 -11.99 -7.86
C THR A 131 -19.52 -12.21 -6.97
N ASP A 132 -19.11 -13.46 -6.80
CA ASP A 132 -17.90 -13.84 -6.07
C ASP A 132 -16.66 -13.19 -6.71
N SER A 133 -15.76 -12.66 -5.88
CA SER A 133 -14.53 -12.00 -6.31
C SER A 133 -13.33 -12.50 -5.52
N LEU A 134 -12.20 -12.72 -6.20
CA LEU A 134 -10.94 -13.10 -5.55
C LEU A 134 -10.11 -11.84 -5.25
N HIS A 135 -9.71 -11.70 -3.99
CA HIS A 135 -8.70 -10.75 -3.55
C HIS A 135 -7.45 -11.52 -3.11
N SER A 136 -6.31 -11.21 -3.73
CA SER A 136 -5.02 -11.85 -3.50
C SER A 136 -3.91 -10.80 -3.46
N ALA A 137 -3.80 -10.12 -2.32
CA ALA A 137 -2.71 -9.21 -2.02
C ALA A 137 -1.41 -9.93 -1.69
N VAL A 138 -0.29 -9.32 -2.05
CA VAL A 138 1.05 -9.68 -1.56
C VAL A 138 1.66 -8.45 -0.90
N VAL A 139 2.08 -8.59 0.36
CA VAL A 139 2.65 -7.50 1.15
C VAL A 139 4.03 -7.91 1.65
N GLU A 140 5.06 -7.21 1.18
CA GLU A 140 6.45 -7.43 1.59
C GLU A 140 6.90 -6.24 2.47
N LEU A 141 7.22 -6.53 3.74
CA LEU A 141 7.70 -5.53 4.71
C LEU A 141 9.14 -5.87 5.09
N VAL A 142 10.07 -4.96 4.81
CA VAL A 142 11.50 -5.13 5.10
C VAL A 142 11.93 -4.10 6.13
N ALA A 143 12.19 -4.56 7.36
CA ALA A 143 12.68 -3.73 8.45
C ALA A 143 14.17 -3.99 8.70
N LEU A 144 15.02 -3.01 8.40
CA LEU A 144 16.47 -3.05 8.63
C LEU A 144 16.82 -2.79 10.11
N PRO A 145 18.07 -3.03 10.56
CA PRO A 145 18.45 -2.89 11.97
C PRO A 145 17.99 -1.58 12.62
N GLY A 146 17.35 -1.70 13.79
CA GLY A 146 16.84 -0.55 14.55
C GLY A 146 15.62 0.15 13.95
N SER A 147 15.13 -0.29 12.79
CA SER A 147 13.94 0.28 12.17
C SER A 147 12.64 -0.29 12.75
N ARG A 148 11.51 0.36 12.48
CA ARG A 148 10.17 -0.10 12.86
C ARG A 148 9.13 0.20 11.80
N ILE A 149 8.44 -0.85 11.36
CA ILE A 149 7.25 -0.75 10.51
C ILE A 149 6.02 -1.04 11.37
N THR A 150 5.06 -0.12 11.37
CA THR A 150 3.70 -0.37 11.85
C THR A 150 2.79 -0.44 10.64
N TYR A 151 2.21 -1.61 10.38
CA TYR A 151 1.31 -1.84 9.25
C TYR A 151 -0.10 -2.07 9.79
N THR A 152 -1.06 -1.26 9.34
CA THR A 152 -2.47 -1.38 9.73
C THR A 152 -3.31 -1.58 8.48
N THR A 153 -4.04 -2.70 8.42
CA THR A 153 -4.98 -2.97 7.33
C THR A 153 -6.40 -2.97 7.87
N ILE A 154 -7.31 -2.33 7.14
CA ILE A 154 -8.74 -2.31 7.42
C ILE A 154 -9.45 -2.88 6.21
N GLN A 155 -9.99 -4.09 6.37
CA GLN A 155 -10.69 -4.81 5.31
C GLN A 155 -12.14 -5.07 5.73
N ASN A 156 -13.08 -4.69 4.87
CA ASN A 156 -14.50 -4.95 5.05
C ASN A 156 -15.04 -5.62 3.78
N TRP A 157 -15.09 -6.95 3.80
CA TRP A 157 -15.49 -7.77 2.65
C TRP A 157 -16.99 -8.11 2.70
N SER A 158 -17.62 -8.20 1.52
CA SER A 158 -19.00 -8.70 1.41
C SER A 158 -19.06 -10.21 1.67
N THR A 159 -20.18 -10.69 2.21
CA THR A 159 -20.43 -12.11 2.53
C THR A 159 -21.01 -12.91 1.36
N ASN A 160 -20.77 -12.48 0.12
CA ASN A 160 -21.38 -13.09 -1.06
C ASN A 160 -20.91 -14.54 -1.25
#